data_AF-A0A0J7KMF5-F1
#
_entry.id   AF-A0A0J7KMF5-F1
#
_cell.length_a   1.000
_cell.length_b   1.000
_cell.length_c   1.000
_cell.angle_alpha   90.00
_cell.angle_beta   90.00
_cell.angle_gamma   90.00
#
_symmetry.space_group_name_H-M   'P 1'
#
loop_
_entity.id
_entity.type
_entity.pdbx_description
1 polymer ?
#
loop_
_entity_poly.entity_id
_entity_poly.type
_entity_poly.pdbx_seq_one_letter_code
_entity_poly.pdbx_strand_id
1 'polypeptide(L)'
;MRKVFHFFTPTRTLLIFILFIISVGCIYQIDPYKYKKIRVGLIFLYFIPTLFMFMLVFIYNLKKSIKESNLNNKIISIIPLICTILYFLYIFFMVLFSVIFH
;
A
#
# COMPACT_ATOMS: atom_id res chain seq x y z
N MET A 1 6.94 -1.27 -23.22
CA MET A 1 6.89 -1.51 -21.76
C MET A 1 8.08 -0.94 -20.96
N ARG A 2 9.33 -0.94 -21.44
CA ARG A 2 10.51 -0.41 -20.70
C ARG A 2 10.39 1.04 -20.17
N LYS A 3 9.70 1.94 -20.89
CA LYS A 3 9.55 3.36 -20.49
C LYS A 3 8.67 3.56 -19.25
N VAL A 4 7.65 2.74 -19.05
CA VAL A 4 6.73 2.85 -17.89
C VAL A 4 7.47 2.51 -16.58
N PHE A 5 8.34 1.50 -16.61
CA PHE A 5 9.18 1.15 -15.46
C PHE A 5 10.25 2.20 -15.13
N HIS A 6 10.62 3.06 -16.07
CA HIS A 6 11.55 4.15 -15.81
C HIS A 6 10.90 5.31 -15.04
N PHE A 7 9.57 5.41 -15.07
CA PHE A 7 8.81 6.42 -14.32
C PHE A 7 8.71 6.07 -12.83
N PHE A 8 8.63 4.78 -12.49
CA PHE A 8 8.54 4.27 -11.13
C PHE A 8 9.90 4.24 -10.41
N THR A 9 10.55 5.38 -10.25
CA THR A 9 11.71 5.46 -9.37
C THR A 9 11.29 5.24 -7.91
N PRO A 10 12.19 4.75 -7.03
CA PRO A 10 11.85 4.50 -5.63
C PRO A 10 11.25 5.72 -4.94
N THR A 11 11.85 6.90 -5.11
CA THR A 11 11.37 8.16 -4.53
C THR A 11 10.00 8.58 -5.05
N ARG A 12 9.76 8.47 -6.36
CA ARG A 12 8.44 8.80 -6.94
C ARG A 12 7.37 7.82 -6.47
N THR A 13 7.71 6.54 -6.40
CA THR A 13 6.80 5.50 -5.88
C THR A 13 6.41 5.80 -4.44
N LEU A 14 7.38 6.20 -3.60
CA LEU A 14 7.11 6.61 -2.22
C LEU A 14 6.16 7.81 -2.15
N LEU A 15 6.39 8.85 -2.96
CA LEU A 15 5.51 10.02 -3.00
C LEU A 15 4.07 9.65 -3.39
N ILE A 16 3.89 8.84 -4.43
CA ILE A 16 2.56 8.38 -4.86
C ILE A 16 1.92 7.51 -3.76
N PHE A 17 2.70 6.69 -3.06
CA PHE A 17 2.22 5.90 -1.93
C PHE A 17 1.74 6.75 -0.76
N ILE A 18 2.46 7.83 -0.42
CA ILE A 18 2.04 8.78 0.62
C ILE A 18 0.73 9.46 0.21
N LEU A 19 0.63 9.93 -1.04
CA LEU A 19 -0.62 10.51 -1.55
C LEU A 19 -1.78 9.51 -1.51
N PHE A 20 -1.51 8.25 -1.81
CA PHE A 20 -2.48 7.17 -1.68
C PHE A 20 -2.96 7.01 -0.21
N ILE A 21 -2.06 6.94 0.77
CA ILE A 21 -2.43 6.87 2.20
C ILE A 21 -3.31 8.07 2.60
N ILE A 22 -2.94 9.29 2.18
CA ILE A 22 -3.73 10.50 2.47
C ILE A 22 -5.13 10.37 1.85
N SER A 23 -5.23 9.94 0.59
CA SER A 23 -6.53 9.75 -0.09
C SER A 23 -7.44 8.77 0.65
N VAL A 24 -6.85 7.70 1.20
CA VAL A 24 -7.57 6.72 2.01
C VAL A 24 -8.02 7.36 3.32
N GLY A 25 -7.17 8.14 3.98
CA GLY A 25 -7.54 8.93 5.16
C GLY A 25 -8.75 9.83 4.92
N CYS A 26 -8.82 10.50 3.78
CA CYS A 26 -9.98 11.30 3.39
C CYS A 26 -11.25 10.45 3.24
N ILE A 27 -11.17 9.24 2.67
CA ILE A 27 -12.31 8.31 2.57
C ILE A 27 -12.83 7.91 3.96
N TYR A 28 -11.93 7.75 4.94
CA TYR A 28 -12.32 7.42 6.32
C TYR A 28 -13.06 8.55 7.04
N GLN A 29 -12.87 9.81 6.63
CA GLN A 29 -13.56 10.98 7.19
C GLN A 29 -14.98 11.19 6.63
N ILE A 30 -15.36 10.48 5.57
CA ILE A 30 -16.73 10.54 5.03
C ILE A 30 -17.71 10.04 6.09
N ASP A 31 -18.85 10.75 6.23
CA ASP A 31 -19.90 10.46 7.21
C ASP A 31 -20.21 8.94 7.28
N PRO A 32 -19.90 8.28 8.40
CA PRO A 32 -20.00 6.84 8.52
C PRO A 32 -21.45 6.34 8.57
N TYR A 33 -22.40 7.20 8.95
CA TYR A 33 -23.81 6.84 9.11
C TYR A 33 -24.55 6.99 7.80
N LYS A 34 -24.30 8.07 7.07
CA LYS A 34 -24.99 8.35 5.80
C LYS A 34 -24.44 7.55 4.62
N TYR A 35 -23.12 7.31 4.59
CA TYR A 35 -22.45 6.73 3.41
C TYR A 35 -21.73 5.41 3.67
N LYS A 36 -22.15 4.64 4.69
CA LYS A 36 -21.52 3.37 5.11
C LYS A 36 -21.18 2.44 3.94
N LYS A 37 -22.15 2.15 3.06
CA LYS A 37 -21.99 1.22 1.92
C LYS A 37 -21.00 1.74 0.89
N ILE A 38 -21.06 3.03 0.56
CA ILE A 38 -20.15 3.67 -0.41
C ILE A 38 -18.73 3.69 0.14
N ARG A 39 -18.56 4.02 1.42
CA ARG A 39 -17.25 4.01 2.08
C ARG A 39 -16.61 2.61 2.07
N VAL A 40 -17.38 1.56 2.40
CA VAL A 40 -16.88 0.18 2.36
C VAL A 40 -16.55 -0.24 0.93
N GLY A 41 -17.40 0.09 -0.05
CA GLY A 41 -17.15 -0.22 -1.46
C GLY A 41 -15.90 0.47 -2.00
N LEU A 42 -15.71 1.76 -1.70
CA LEU A 42 -14.51 2.50 -2.06
C LEU A 42 -13.28 1.88 -1.40
N ILE A 43 -13.30 1.60 -0.10
CA ILE A 43 -12.16 0.95 0.56
C ILE A 43 -11.87 -0.41 -0.10
N PHE A 44 -12.87 -1.27 -0.30
CA PHE A 44 -12.60 -2.60 -0.83
C PHE A 44 -12.09 -2.60 -2.28
N LEU A 45 -12.69 -1.78 -3.15
CA LEU A 45 -12.37 -1.73 -4.59
C LEU A 45 -11.16 -0.85 -4.91
N TYR A 46 -10.86 0.18 -4.10
CA TYR A 46 -9.73 1.07 -4.33
C TYR A 46 -8.53 0.69 -3.47
N PHE A 47 -8.72 0.47 -2.16
CA PHE A 47 -7.60 0.27 -1.25
C PHE A 47 -6.87 -1.03 -1.50
N ILE A 48 -7.57 -2.17 -1.49
CA ILE A 48 -6.96 -3.50 -1.57
C ILE A 48 -6.16 -3.71 -2.87
N PRO A 49 -6.73 -3.52 -4.07
CA PRO A 49 -5.98 -3.74 -5.31
C PRO A 49 -4.84 -2.72 -5.48
N THR A 50 -5.01 -1.48 -5.05
CA THR A 50 -3.94 -0.47 -5.12
C THR A 50 -2.80 -0.79 -4.17
N LEU A 51 -3.09 -1.28 -2.96
CA LEU A 51 -2.09 -1.71 -1.99
C LEU A 51 -1.27 -2.90 -2.52
N PHE A 52 -1.93 -3.85 -3.20
CA PHE A 52 -1.26 -4.98 -3.86
C PHE A 52 -0.34 -4.51 -5.00
N MET A 53 -0.79 -3.55 -5.82
CA MET A 53 0.03 -2.94 -6.86
C MET A 53 1.28 -2.26 -6.28
N PHE A 54 1.14 -1.51 -5.17
CA PHE A 54 2.28 -0.90 -4.49
C PHE A 54 3.28 -1.93 -3.97
N MET A 55 2.82 -3.05 -3.40
CA MET A 55 3.71 -4.13 -2.99
C MET A 55 4.59 -4.62 -4.14
N LEU A 56 3.99 -4.90 -5.31
CA LEU A 56 4.74 -5.37 -6.48
C LEU A 56 5.79 -4.34 -6.93
N VAL A 57 5.44 -3.05 -6.94
CA VAL A 57 6.37 -1.98 -7.32
C VAL A 57 7.49 -1.82 -6.29
N PHE A 58 7.22 -1.88 -5.00
CA PHE A 58 8.26 -1.82 -3.97
C PHE A 58 9.19 -3.02 -4.02
N ILE A 59 8.69 -4.23 -4.25
CA ILE A 59 9.52 -5.44 -4.44
C ILE A 59 10.41 -5.27 -5.68
N TYR A 60 9.86 -4.76 -6.78
CA TYR A 60 10.64 -4.48 -8.00
C TYR A 60 11.76 -3.46 -7.73
N ASN A 61 11.43 -2.34 -7.09
CA ASN A 61 12.39 -1.29 -6.75
C ASN A 61 13.46 -1.77 -5.77
N LEU A 62 13.08 -2.61 -4.80
CA LEU A 62 14.02 -3.23 -3.88
C LEU A 62 15.00 -4.15 -4.62
N LYS A 63 14.50 -5.07 -5.47
CA LYS A 63 15.35 -5.94 -6.31
C LYS A 63 16.31 -5.14 -7.19
N LYS A 64 15.85 -4.03 -7.76
CA LYS A 64 16.68 -3.12 -8.57
C LYS A 64 17.76 -2.44 -7.71
N SER A 65 17.40 -1.88 -6.56
CA SER A 65 18.34 -1.20 -5.65
C SER A 65 19.43 -2.11 -5.09
N ILE A 66 19.13 -3.40 -4.89
CA ILE A 66 20.10 -4.40 -4.45
C ILE A 66 21.16 -4.62 -5.54
N LYS A 67 20.75 -4.69 -6.81
CA LYS A 67 21.67 -4.83 -7.95
C LYS A 67 22.55 -3.60 -8.14
N GLU A 68 22.01 -2.41 -7.91
CA GLU A 68 22.70 -1.12 -8.07
C GLU A 68 23.48 -0.67 -6.81
N SER A 69 23.54 -1.51 -5.77
CA SER A 69 24.13 -1.21 -4.45
C SER A 69 23.73 0.16 -3.85
N ASN A 70 22.53 0.65 -4.16
CA ASN A 70 22.08 1.97 -3.73
C ASN A 70 21.30 1.87 -2.41
N LEU A 71 21.98 2.20 -1.31
CA LEU A 71 21.45 2.08 0.05
C LEU A 71 20.18 2.92 0.27
N ASN A 72 20.16 4.16 -0.23
CA ASN A 72 19.03 5.08 -0.07
C ASN A 72 17.76 4.52 -0.73
N ASN A 73 17.89 4.05 -1.98
CA ASN A 73 16.78 3.45 -2.71
C ASN A 73 16.28 2.15 -2.07
N LYS A 74 17.20 1.40 -1.44
CA LYS A 74 16.87 0.19 -0.68
C LYS A 74 16.00 0.53 0.52
N ILE A 75 16.39 1.54 1.30
CA ILE A 75 15.64 2.01 2.48
C ILE A 75 14.25 2.54 2.07
N ILE A 76 14.21 3.39 1.04
CA ILE A 76 12.97 3.97 0.50
C ILE A 76 11.98 2.88 0.04
N SER A 77 12.47 1.74 -0.44
CA SER A 77 11.62 0.64 -0.89
C SER A 77 11.24 -0.32 0.24
N ILE A 78 12.13 -0.55 1.21
CA ILE A 78 11.92 -1.55 2.26
C ILE A 78 10.96 -1.07 3.35
N ILE A 79 11.04 0.21 3.75
CA ILE A 79 10.20 0.76 4.83
C ILE A 79 8.71 0.67 4.46
N PRO A 80 8.25 1.21 3.30
CA PRO A 80 6.84 1.13 2.93
C PRO A 80 6.36 -0.31 2.75
N LEU A 81 7.24 -1.18 2.24
CA LEU A 81 6.95 -2.59 2.05
C LEU A 81 6.69 -3.30 3.39
N ILE A 82 7.54 -3.08 4.39
CA ILE A 82 7.35 -3.62 5.74
C ILE A 82 6.05 -3.09 6.35
N CYS A 83 5.78 -1.79 6.27
CA CYS A 83 4.53 -1.21 6.75
C CYS A 83 3.30 -1.86 6.11
N THR A 84 3.37 -2.11 4.79
CA THR A 84 2.29 -2.77 4.05
C THR A 84 2.09 -4.21 4.50
N ILE A 85 3.17 -4.98 4.70
CA ILE A 85 3.12 -6.36 5.19
C ILE A 85 2.53 -6.42 6.61
N LEU A 86 2.98 -5.52 7.51
CA LEU A 86 2.45 -5.42 8.87
C LEU A 86 0.95 -5.11 8.88
N TYR A 87 0.50 -4.25 7.98
CA TYR A 87 -0.92 -3.93 7.84
C TYR A 87 -1.75 -5.14 7.36
N PHE A 88 -1.25 -5.92 6.40
CA PHE A 88 -1.90 -7.16 5.99
C PHE A 88 -1.97 -8.19 7.12
N LEU A 89 -0.88 -8.36 7.87
CA LEU A 89 -0.85 -9.23 9.04
C LEU A 89 -1.88 -8.80 10.08
N TYR A 90 -1.98 -7.50 10.36
CA TYR A 90 -2.98 -6.96 11.27
C TYR A 90 -4.42 -7.29 10.84
N ILE A 91 -4.77 -7.07 9.57
CA ILE A 91 -6.09 -7.44 9.05
C ILE A 91 -6.33 -8.95 9.19
N PHE A 92 -5.33 -9.76 8.84
CA PHE A 92 -5.43 -11.20 8.93
C PHE A 92 -5.70 -11.68 10.36
N PHE A 93 -4.98 -11.14 11.35
CA PHE A 93 -5.21 -11.44 12.76
C PHE A 93 -6.59 -10.97 13.24
N MET A 94 -7.04 -9.78 12.84
CA MET A 94 -8.38 -9.28 13.17
C MET A 94 -9.49 -10.18 12.63
N VAL A 95 -9.37 -10.64 11.38
CA VAL A 95 -10.35 -11.54 10.77
C VAL A 95 -10.34 -12.90 11.46
N LEU A 96 -9.17 -13.49 11.70
CA LEU A 96 -9.06 -14.75 12.44
C LEU A 96 -9.67 -14.65 13.84
N PHE A 97 -9.35 -13.59 14.58
CA PHE A 97 -9.89 -13.36 15.91
C PHE A 97 -11.42 -13.22 15.88
N SER A 98 -11.95 -12.48 14.90
CA SER A 98 -13.40 -12.36 14.70
C SER A 98 -14.08 -13.68 14.34
N VAL A 99 -13.40 -14.61 13.69
CA VAL A 99 -13.96 -15.93 13.33
C VAL A 99 -13.85 -16.93 14.49
N ILE A 100 -12.81 -16.81 15.33
CA ILE A 100 -12.59 -17.72 16.48
C ILE A 100 -13.47 -17.34 17.67
N PHE A 101 -13.72 -16.05 17.89
CA PHE A 101 -14.45 -15.54 19.06
C PHE A 101 -15.93 -15.21 18.79
N HIS A 102 -16.45 -15.58 17.61
CA HIS A 102 -17.85 -15.41 17.24
C HIS A 102 -18.48 -16.75 16.86
#